data_AF-A0A0D8BA96-F1
#
_entry.id   AF-A0A0D8BA96-F1
#
_cell.length_a   1.000
_cell.length_b   1.000
_cell.length_c   1.000
_cell.angle_alpha   90.00
_cell.angle_beta   90.00
_cell.angle_gamma   90.00
#
_symmetry.space_group_name_H-M   'P 1'
#
loop_
_entity.id
_entity.type
_entity.pdbx_description
1 polymer ?
#
loop_
_entity_poly.entity_id
_entity_poly.type
_entity_poly.pdbx_seq_one_letter_code
_entity_poly.pdbx_strand_id
1 'polypeptide(L)' 'MKEKPEDRLVDRVGLGVLAAQFPDALVDRVVTETGRREKRTRDLPAALMVRYVVALALFPSDGYDEVMRQVKVADDWLAD' A
#
# COMPACT_ATOMS: atom_id res chain seq x y z
N MET A 1 20.50 4.55 -19.66
CA MET A 1 19.97 5.19 -18.44
C MET A 1 18.80 4.34 -17.97
N LYS A 2 18.95 3.50 -16.94
CA LYS A 2 17.81 2.77 -16.37
C LYS A 2 17.09 3.77 -15.47
N GLU A 3 15.87 4.17 -15.85
CA GLU A 3 15.03 5.02 -15.00
C GLU A 3 14.90 4.39 -13.62
N LYS A 4 15.06 5.23 -12.60
CA LYS A 4 14.86 4.85 -11.22
C LYS A 4 13.36 4.54 -11.02
N PRO A 5 13.01 3.38 -10.45
CA PRO A 5 11.62 2.98 -10.32
C PRO A 5 10.77 3.97 -9.49
N GLU A 6 11.41 4.77 -8.61
CA GLU A 6 10.73 5.85 -7.88
C GLU A 6 10.11 6.98 -8.73
N ASP A 7 10.44 7.09 -10.02
CA ASP A 7 10.04 8.24 -10.87
C ASP A 7 9.03 7.91 -11.97
N ARG A 8 8.54 6.67 -12.07
CA ARG A 8 7.56 6.34 -13.11
C ARG A 8 6.20 6.90 -12.72
N LEU A 9 5.68 7.80 -13.54
CA LEU A 9 4.35 8.40 -13.38
C LEU A 9 3.24 7.36 -13.19
N VAL A 10 3.37 6.19 -13.83
CA VAL A 10 2.44 5.06 -13.72
C VAL A 10 2.35 4.51 -12.29
N ASP A 11 3.44 4.52 -11.53
CA ASP A 11 3.48 3.96 -10.17
C ASP A 11 2.79 4.93 -9.20
N ARG A 12 3.02 6.24 -9.37
CA ARG A 12 2.29 7.29 -8.63
C ARG A 12 0.80 7.28 -8.93
N VAL A 13 0.43 7.11 -10.20
CA VAL A 13 -0.98 7.04 -10.60
C VAL A 13 -1.64 5.78 -10.05
N GLY A 14 -0.97 4.63 -10.09
CA GLY A 14 -1.52 3.37 -9.56
C GLY A 14 -1.65 3.37 -8.03
N LEU A 15 -0.72 3.97 -7.30
CA LEU A 15 -0.85 4.19 -5.85
C LEU A 15 -1.97 5.18 -5.49
N GLY A 16 -2.10 6.27 -6.25
CA GLY A 16 -3.19 7.24 -6.06
C GLY A 16 -4.57 6.61 -6.31
N VAL A 17 -4.67 5.68 -7.27
CA VAL A 17 -5.89 4.88 -7.50
C VAL A 17 -6.16 3.93 -6.33
N LEU A 18 -5.12 3.32 -5.76
CA LEU A 18 -5.22 2.49 -4.56
C LEU A 18 -5.81 3.28 -3.37
N ALA A 19 -5.27 4.47 -3.11
CA ALA A 19 -5.76 5.37 -2.06
C ALA A 19 -7.21 5.83 -2.30
N ALA A 20 -7.55 6.16 -3.56
CA ALA A 20 -8.89 6.61 -3.92
C ALA A 20 -9.95 5.50 -3.85
N GLN A 21 -9.60 4.28 -4.28
CA GLN A 21 -10.53 3.14 -4.31
C GLN A 21 -10.60 2.39 -2.98
N PHE A 22 -9.53 2.42 -2.20
CA PHE A 22 -9.43 1.74 -0.90
C PHE A 22 -9.12 2.76 0.20
N PRO A 23 -10.09 3.62 0.56
CA PRO A 23 -9.88 4.61 1.61
C PRO A 23 -9.62 3.93 2.95
N ASP A 24 -8.91 4.63 3.83
CA ASP A 24 -8.48 4.12 5.13
C ASP A 24 -9.61 3.52 5.97
N ALA A 25 -10.77 4.17 5.96
CA ALA A 25 -11.95 3.69 6.66
C ALA A 25 -12.44 2.32 6.15
N LEU A 26 -12.28 2.03 4.86
CA LEU A 26 -12.63 0.73 4.29
C LEU A 26 -11.63 -0.33 4.74
N VAL A 27 -10.33 -0.04 4.64
CA VAL A 27 -9.27 -0.97 5.05
C VAL A 27 -9.36 -1.26 6.55
N ASP A 28 -9.55 -0.24 7.38
CA ASP A 28 -9.70 -0.36 8.82
C ASP A 28 -10.93 -1.20 9.20
N ARG A 29 -12.06 -1.00 8.51
CA ARG A 29 -13.26 -1.82 8.68
C ARG A 29 -13.00 -3.28 8.35
N VAL A 30 -12.40 -3.57 7.20
CA VAL A 30 -12.09 -4.96 6.78
C VAL A 30 -11.16 -5.64 7.78
N VAL A 31 -10.11 -4.95 8.22
CA VAL A 31 -9.17 -5.47 9.24
C VAL A 31 -9.89 -5.76 10.56
N THR A 32 -10.85 -4.91 10.93
CA THR A 32 -11.66 -5.07 12.15
C THR A 32 -12.64 -6.22 12.03
N GLU A 33 -13.42 -6.29 10.95
CA GLU A 33 -14.41 -7.36 10.69
C GLU A 33 -13.76 -8.74 10.58
N THR A 34 -12.55 -8.82 10.03
CA THR A 34 -11.80 -10.08 9.92
C THR A 34 -11.09 -10.48 11.22
N GLY A 35 -11.15 -9.65 12.27
CA GLY A 35 -10.45 -9.89 13.53
C GLY A 35 -8.92 -9.88 13.39
N ARG A 36 -8.40 -9.22 12.35
CA ARG A 36 -6.97 -9.17 12.00
C ARG A 36 -6.26 -7.92 12.50
N ARG A 37 -6.93 -7.10 13.31
CA ARG A 37 -6.32 -5.93 13.93
C ARG A 37 -5.09 -6.32 14.74
N GLU A 38 -4.07 -5.47 14.68
CA GLU A 38 -2.83 -5.65 15.42
C GLU A 38 -3.09 -5.75 16.91
N LYS A 39 -2.42 -6.71 17.55
CA LYS A 39 -2.45 -6.88 19.02
C LYS A 39 -1.29 -6.17 19.71
N ARG A 40 -0.28 -5.74 18.95
CA ARG A 40 0.91 -5.02 19.39
C ARG A 40 1.34 -4.09 18.27
N THR A 41 1.73 -2.87 18.63
CA THR A 41 2.33 -1.91 17.70
C THR A 41 3.61 -2.50 17.15
N ARG A 42 3.67 -2.68 15.83
CA ARG A 42 4.81 -3.22 15.08
C ARG A 42 5.03 -2.39 13.84
N ASP A 43 6.21 -2.52 13.25
CA ASP A 43 6.60 -1.79 12.03
C ASP A 43 5.75 -2.12 10.79
N LEU A 44 4.89 -3.13 10.87
CA LEU A 44 4.05 -3.56 9.77
C LEU A 44 2.58 -3.66 10.21
N PRO A 45 1.82 -2.56 10.08
CA PRO A 45 0.42 -2.54 10.40
C PRO A 45 -0.40 -3.53 9.57
N ALA A 46 -1.50 -4.04 10.13
CA ALA A 46 -2.41 -4.93 9.42
C ALA A 46 -3.04 -4.23 8.20
N ALA A 47 -3.36 -2.95 8.32
CA ALA A 47 -3.85 -2.13 7.21
C ALA A 47 -2.81 -1.99 6.08
N LEU A 48 -1.55 -1.77 6.43
CA LEU A 48 -0.45 -1.68 5.46
C LEU A 48 -0.29 -2.99 4.69
N MET A 49 -0.43 -4.13 5.36
CA MET A 49 -0.38 -5.45 4.70
C MET A 49 -1.52 -5.67 3.71
N VAL A 50 -2.73 -5.20 4.01
CA VAL A 50 -3.86 -5.28 3.07
C VAL A 50 -3.55 -4.46 1.83
N ARG A 51 -3.07 -3.22 1.98
CA ARG A 51 -2.67 -2.36 0.85
C ARG A 51 -1.54 -2.99 0.05
N TYR A 52 -0.57 -3.60 0.72
CA TYR A 52 0.55 -4.28 0.07
C TYR A 52 0.10 -5.47 -0.80
N VAL A 53 -0.79 -6.32 -0.30
CA VAL A 53 -1.30 -7.47 -1.08
C VAL A 53 -2.10 -7.00 -2.30
N VAL A 54 -2.91 -5.94 -2.16
CA VAL A 54 -3.64 -5.36 -3.30
C VAL A 54 -2.67 -4.76 -4.31
N ALA A 55 -1.64 -4.05 -3.86
CA ALA A 55 -0.61 -3.49 -4.73
C ALA A 55 0.15 -4.59 -5.50
N LEU A 56 0.51 -5.71 -4.86
CA LEU A 56 1.12 -6.84 -5.55
C LEU A 56 0.24 -7.41 -6.68
N ALA A 57 -1.08 -7.38 -6.52
CA ALA A 57 -2.01 -7.82 -7.55
C ALA A 57 -2.10 -6.81 -8.72
N LEU A 58 -1.91 -5.52 -8.45
CA LEU A 58 -1.94 -4.45 -9.45
C LEU A 58 -0.62 -4.31 -10.21
N PHE A 59 0.51 -4.62 -9.56
CA PHE A 59 1.86 -4.48 -10.10
C PHE A 59 2.60 -5.83 -10.15
N PRO A 60 2.10 -6.84 -10.89
CA PRO A 60 2.68 -8.18 -10.90
C PRO A 60 4.06 -8.27 -11.57
N SER A 61 4.48 -7.20 -12.28
CA SER A 61 5.79 -7.12 -12.95
C SER A 61 6.87 -6.51 -12.07
N ASP A 62 6.50 -5.92 -10.93
CA ASP A 62 7.42 -5.24 -10.04
C ASP A 62 7.94 -6.17 -8.94
N GLY A 63 9.14 -5.88 -8.44
CA GLY A 63 9.71 -6.63 -7.33
C GLY A 63 8.95 -6.36 -6.03
N TYR A 64 8.85 -7.36 -5.15
CA TYR A 64 8.20 -7.22 -3.83
C TYR A 64 8.69 -6.01 -3.03
N ASP A 65 10.01 -5.78 -2.99
CA ASP A 65 10.61 -4.64 -2.29
C ASP A 65 10.21 -3.30 -2.91
N GLU A 66 10.06 -3.27 -4.24
CA GLU A 66 9.62 -2.08 -4.97
C GLU A 66 8.18 -1.73 -4.60
N VAL A 67 7.29 -2.72 -4.66
CA VAL A 67 5.88 -2.55 -4.30
C VAL A 67 5.74 -2.12 -2.83
N MET A 68 6.53 -2.68 -1.93
CA MET A 68 6.51 -2.28 -0.51
C MET A 68 6.92 -0.82 -0.32
N ARG A 69 7.94 -0.35 -1.06
CA ARG A 69 8.39 1.03 -1.01
C ARG A 69 7.31 1.99 -1.52
N GLN A 70 6.68 1.66 -2.64
CA GLN A 70 5.57 2.42 -3.22
C GLN A 70 4.41 2.54 -2.21
N VAL A 71 4.02 1.43 -1.57
CA VAL A 71 2.95 1.40 -0.58
C VAL A 71 3.29 2.23 0.67
N LYS A 72 4.53 2.19 1.16
CA LYS A 72 4.96 3.02 2.31
C LYS A 72 4.92 4.51 2.00
N VAL A 73 5.35 4.91 0.80
CA VAL A 73 5.27 6.31 0.36
C VAL A 73 3.83 6.78 0.31
N ALA A 74 2.92 5.95 -0.19
CA ALA A 74 1.50 6.29 -0.20
C ALA A 74 0.87 6.34 1.20
N ASP A 75 1.26 5.44 2.11
CA ASP A 75 0.78 5.42 3.50
C ASP A 75 1.22 6.68 4.26
N ASP A 76 2.46 7.15 4.04
CA ASP A 76 2.99 8.40 4.59
C ASP A 76 2.21 9.63 4.07
N TRP A 77 1.89 9.66 2.76
CA TRP A 77 1.08 10.73 2.18
C TRP A 77 -0.37 10.76 2.65
N LEU A 78 -0.91 9.63 3.09
CA LEU A 78 -2.28 9.53 3.63
C LEU A 78 -2.35 9.79 5.14
N ALA A 79 -1.21 9.73 5.82
CA ALA A 79 -1.09 10.05 7.23
C ALA A 79 -0.99 11.57 7.50
N ASP A 80 -0.63 12.37 6.48
CA ASP A 80 -0.65 13.83 6.46
C ASP A 80 -2.05 14.41 6.14
#